data_AF-A0A520XB19-F1
#
_entry.id   AF-A0A520XB19-F1
#
_cell.length_a   1.000
_cell.length_b   1.000
_cell.length_c   1.000
_cell.angle_alpha   90.00
_cell.angle_beta   90.00
_cell.angle_gamma   90.00
#
_symmetry.space_group_name_H-M   'P 1'
#
loop_
_entity.id
_entity.type
_entity.pdbx_description
1 polymer ?
#
loop_
_entity_poly.entity_id
_entity_poly.type
_entity_poly.pdbx_seq_one_letter_code
_entity_poly.pdbx_strand_id
1 'polypeptide(L)'
;MSERPFRILGIQQIAVGGLDKGRLRTLWVDTLGLTLDGRYSSEKENVDEDIAFLGEGARRVEVDLMQPIDPEKTPRVHSPPLNHVGLWVDDLPAAVEWLGAQGMRFAPGGIRKGASGYDICFVHPKANEEFPIGGEGVLIELVQAPLDVIEELA
;
A
#
# COMPACT_ATOMS: atom_id res chain seq x y z
N MET A 1 -11.63 8.83 25.00
CA MET A 1 -11.16 8.07 23.83
C MET A 1 -11.06 6.63 24.27
N SER A 2 -11.56 5.69 23.47
CA SER A 2 -11.29 4.26 23.67
C SER A 2 -9.79 3.99 23.43
N GLU A 3 -9.27 2.95 24.06
CA GLU A 3 -7.97 2.41 23.67
C GLU A 3 -8.07 1.82 22.25
N ARG A 4 -6.96 1.89 21.50
CA ARG A 4 -6.90 1.44 20.11
C ARG A 4 -6.54 -0.05 20.08
N PRO A 5 -7.40 -0.95 19.57
CA PRO A 5 -7.21 -2.41 19.67
C PRO A 5 -6.18 -2.98 18.69
N PHE A 6 -5.36 -2.11 18.07
CA PHE A 6 -4.37 -2.46 17.04
C PHE A 6 -3.17 -1.50 17.11
N ARG A 7 -2.09 -1.87 16.43
CA ARG A 7 -0.84 -1.13 16.26
C ARG A 7 -0.52 -0.98 14.78
N ILE A 8 0.04 0.17 14.42
CA ILE A 8 0.74 0.34 13.15
C ILE A 8 2.21 0.03 13.44
N LEU A 9 2.74 -0.99 12.78
CA LEU A 9 4.06 -1.56 13.07
C LEU A 9 5.18 -0.88 12.27
N GLY A 10 4.90 -0.47 11.03
CA GLY A 10 5.88 0.18 10.16
C GLY A 10 5.30 0.61 8.81
N ILE A 11 6.16 1.25 8.00
CA ILE A 11 5.94 1.41 6.56
C ILE A 11 6.17 0.04 5.93
N GLN A 12 5.32 -0.31 4.99
CA GLN A 12 5.22 -1.66 4.46
C GLN A 12 5.55 -1.70 2.96
N GLN A 13 4.87 -0.87 2.16
CA GLN A 13 5.25 -0.59 0.77
C GLN A 13 5.21 0.91 0.45
N ILE A 14 5.99 1.35 -0.53
CA ILE A 14 5.92 2.69 -1.12
C ILE A 14 5.74 2.54 -2.63
N ALA A 15 4.51 2.63 -3.09
CA ALA A 15 4.18 2.40 -4.49
C ALA A 15 4.37 3.68 -5.32
N VAL A 16 5.18 3.59 -6.37
CA VAL A 16 5.56 4.72 -7.23
C VAL A 16 5.19 4.47 -8.69
N GLY A 17 4.46 5.41 -9.28
CA GLY A 17 3.83 5.27 -10.58
C GLY A 17 4.49 6.11 -11.68
N GLY A 18 4.63 5.52 -12.86
CA GLY A 18 5.07 6.20 -14.09
C GLY A 18 4.38 5.64 -15.33
N LEU A 19 4.56 6.32 -16.47
CA LEU A 19 4.12 5.79 -17.78
C LEU A 19 5.09 4.75 -18.36
N ASP A 20 6.26 4.59 -17.75
CA ASP A 20 7.35 3.70 -18.13
C ASP A 20 8.11 3.31 -16.86
N LYS A 21 7.98 2.04 -16.43
CA LYS A 21 8.70 1.54 -15.24
C LYS A 21 10.16 1.19 -15.51
N GLY A 22 10.62 1.18 -16.76
CA GLY A 22 12.04 1.15 -17.09
C GLY A 22 12.77 2.35 -16.50
N ARG A 23 12.18 3.56 -16.61
CA ARG A 23 12.72 4.77 -15.96
C ARG A 23 12.66 4.72 -14.44
N LEU A 24 11.69 4.01 -13.86
CA LEU A 24 11.63 3.76 -12.42
C LEU A 24 12.75 2.80 -11.99
N ARG A 25 12.97 1.68 -12.69
CA ARG A 25 14.12 0.78 -12.45
C ARG A 25 15.44 1.54 -12.47
N THR A 26 15.67 2.38 -13.47
CA THR A 26 16.94 3.13 -13.58
C THR A 26 17.19 4.09 -12.43
N LEU A 27 16.13 4.65 -11.82
CA LEU A 27 16.28 5.42 -10.58
C LEU A 27 16.47 4.50 -9.37
N TRP A 28 15.49 3.64 -9.07
CA TRP A 28 15.40 2.93 -7.80
C TRP A 28 16.37 1.75 -7.70
N VAL A 29 16.55 0.98 -8.77
CA VAL A 29 17.46 -0.18 -8.82
C VAL A 29 18.85 0.28 -9.27
N ASP A 30 18.99 0.79 -10.50
CA ASP A 30 20.30 1.00 -11.12
C ASP A 30 21.10 2.17 -10.50
N THR A 31 20.42 3.19 -9.94
CA THR A 31 21.06 4.39 -9.36
C THR A 31 21.03 4.40 -7.83
N LEU A 32 19.92 3.99 -7.20
CA LEU A 32 19.76 4.01 -5.74
C LEU A 32 20.06 2.65 -5.06
N GLY A 33 20.20 1.57 -5.82
CA GLY A 33 20.68 0.27 -5.32
C GLY A 33 19.64 -0.59 -4.60
N LEU A 34 18.33 -0.37 -4.81
CA LEU A 34 17.30 -1.26 -4.26
C LEU A 34 17.37 -2.64 -4.92
N THR A 35 17.07 -3.70 -4.14
CA THR A 35 17.10 -5.09 -4.63
C THR A 35 15.80 -5.41 -5.36
N LEU A 36 15.88 -5.70 -6.66
CA LEU A 36 14.75 -6.15 -7.48
C LEU A 36 14.46 -7.64 -7.20
N ASP A 37 13.28 -7.95 -6.65
CA ASP A 37 12.94 -9.30 -6.14
C ASP A 37 11.46 -9.66 -6.39
N GLY A 38 10.88 -9.19 -7.50
CA GLY A 38 9.54 -9.58 -7.91
C GLY A 38 8.98 -8.83 -9.13
N ARG A 39 7.84 -9.33 -9.63
CA ARG A 39 7.00 -8.67 -10.64
C ARG A 39 5.55 -9.13 -10.47
N TYR A 40 4.62 -8.19 -10.55
CA TYR A 40 3.18 -8.46 -10.59
C TYR A 40 2.53 -7.76 -11.79
N SER A 41 1.40 -8.28 -12.26
CA SER A 41 0.59 -7.60 -13.28
C SER A 41 -0.87 -8.03 -13.20
N SER A 42 -1.78 -7.10 -13.44
CA SER A 42 -3.23 -7.31 -13.39
C SER A 42 -3.93 -6.37 -14.37
N GLU A 43 -4.59 -6.94 -15.38
CA GLU A 43 -5.46 -6.19 -16.30
C GLU A 43 -6.63 -5.51 -15.57
N LYS A 44 -7.12 -6.14 -14.48
CA LYS A 44 -8.23 -5.64 -13.66
C LYS A 44 -7.87 -4.35 -12.91
N GLU A 45 -6.66 -4.30 -12.34
CA GLU A 45 -6.16 -3.11 -11.63
C GLU A 45 -5.38 -2.16 -12.57
N ASN A 46 -5.30 -2.49 -13.87
CA ASN A 46 -4.55 -1.78 -14.91
C ASN A 46 -3.08 -1.51 -14.52
N VAL A 47 -2.36 -2.57 -14.11
CA VAL A 47 -0.98 -2.46 -13.61
C VAL A 47 -0.06 -3.54 -14.14
N ASP A 48 1.17 -3.15 -14.46
CA ASP A 48 2.34 -4.02 -14.56
C ASP A 48 3.45 -3.36 -13.73
N GLU A 49 3.92 -4.02 -12.69
CA GLU A 49 4.82 -3.45 -11.68
C GLU A 49 6.00 -4.40 -11.40
N ASP A 50 7.15 -3.85 -11.06
CA ASP A 50 8.27 -4.64 -10.58
C ASP A 50 8.53 -4.29 -9.11
N ILE A 51 8.83 -5.30 -8.32
CA ILE A 51 8.86 -5.19 -6.87
C ILE A 51 10.32 -5.08 -6.44
N ALA A 52 10.70 -3.90 -5.94
CA ALA A 52 12.03 -3.61 -5.42
C ALA A 52 11.99 -3.47 -3.90
N PHE A 53 13.12 -3.64 -3.21
CA PHE A 53 13.17 -3.62 -1.75
C PHE A 53 14.39 -2.88 -1.18
N LEU A 54 14.19 -2.35 0.02
CA LEU A 54 15.24 -1.84 0.92
C LEU A 54 15.05 -2.37 2.34
N GLY A 55 16.12 -2.39 3.14
CA GLY A 55 16.07 -2.89 4.52
C GLY A 55 16.03 -4.41 4.64
N GLU A 56 15.96 -4.90 5.87
CA GLU A 56 16.13 -6.31 6.25
C GLU A 56 15.17 -6.69 7.39
N GLY A 57 14.90 -8.00 7.56
CA GLY A 57 14.01 -8.53 8.61
C GLY A 57 12.58 -7.98 8.52
N ALA A 58 11.91 -7.82 9.65
CA ALA A 58 10.58 -7.21 9.71
C ALA A 58 10.55 -5.72 9.27
N ARG A 59 11.72 -5.09 9.08
CA ARG A 59 11.86 -3.70 8.61
C ARG A 59 12.29 -3.61 7.15
N ARG A 60 12.19 -4.71 6.39
CA ARG A 60 12.26 -4.71 4.92
C ARG A 60 11.01 -4.00 4.37
N VAL A 61 11.23 -2.98 3.55
CA VAL A 61 10.18 -2.18 2.89
C VAL A 61 10.16 -2.50 1.39
N GLU A 62 8.96 -2.68 0.87
CA GLU A 62 8.65 -2.96 -0.54
C GLU A 62 8.45 -1.64 -1.32
N VAL A 63 8.82 -1.60 -2.59
CA VAL A 63 8.77 -0.40 -3.44
C VAL A 63 8.31 -0.79 -4.83
N ASP A 64 7.03 -0.54 -5.10
CA ASP A 64 6.35 -1.01 -6.31
C ASP A 64 6.57 -0.04 -7.47
N LEU A 65 7.32 -0.50 -8.48
CA LEU A 65 7.67 0.29 -9.64
C LEU A 65 6.58 0.13 -10.71
N MET A 66 5.46 0.82 -10.53
CA MET A 66 4.24 0.64 -11.33
C MET A 66 4.26 1.39 -12.67
N GLN A 67 3.76 0.73 -13.71
CA GLN A 67 3.21 1.39 -14.89
C GLN A 67 1.81 0.85 -15.23
N PRO A 68 0.96 1.62 -15.95
CA PRO A 68 -0.29 1.08 -16.46
C PRO A 68 -0.03 0.05 -17.58
N ILE A 69 -0.95 -0.90 -17.73
CA ILE A 69 -1.02 -1.75 -18.94
C ILE A 69 -1.56 -0.93 -20.11
N ASP A 70 -2.57 -0.09 -19.84
CA ASP A 70 -3.14 0.86 -20.79
C ASP A 70 -3.26 2.24 -20.11
N PRO A 71 -2.52 3.28 -20.57
CA PRO A 71 -2.50 4.59 -19.92
C PRO A 71 -3.85 5.33 -19.97
N GLU A 72 -4.73 4.98 -20.91
CA GLU A 72 -6.05 5.61 -21.08
C GLU A 72 -7.13 4.98 -20.17
N LYS A 73 -6.84 3.84 -19.54
CA LYS A 73 -7.76 3.14 -18.63
C LYS A 73 -7.63 3.60 -17.17
N THR A 74 -8.64 3.24 -16.39
CA THR A 74 -8.64 3.32 -14.92
C THR A 74 -8.58 1.91 -14.31
N PRO A 75 -7.88 1.66 -13.19
CA PRO A 75 -7.08 2.62 -12.39
C PRO A 75 -5.93 3.29 -13.13
N ARG A 76 -5.51 4.48 -12.68
CA ARG A 76 -4.35 5.21 -13.21
C ARG A 76 -3.19 5.14 -12.22
N VAL A 77 -2.52 3.98 -12.15
CA VAL A 77 -1.41 3.74 -11.21
C VAL A 77 -0.27 4.77 -11.33
N HIS A 78 -0.10 5.39 -12.50
CA HIS A 78 0.88 6.45 -12.76
C HIS A 78 0.52 7.84 -12.20
N SER A 79 -0.64 8.03 -11.58
CA SER A 79 -1.13 9.36 -11.16
C SER A 79 -1.99 9.29 -9.90
N PRO A 80 -1.52 9.78 -8.73
CA PRO A 80 -0.25 10.50 -8.52
C PRO A 80 1.03 9.63 -8.66
N PRO A 81 2.21 10.22 -8.93
CA PRO A 81 3.47 9.47 -9.08
C PRO A 81 4.01 8.84 -7.79
N LEU A 82 3.70 9.42 -6.62
CA LEU A 82 3.72 8.69 -5.36
C LEU A 82 2.28 8.23 -5.13
N ASN A 83 2.01 6.96 -5.43
CA ASN A 83 0.65 6.48 -5.62
C ASN A 83 -0.05 6.23 -4.28
N HIS A 84 0.57 5.40 -3.44
CA HIS A 84 0.11 5.08 -2.10
C HIS A 84 1.28 4.70 -1.18
N VAL A 85 1.00 4.67 0.13
CA VAL A 85 1.88 4.09 1.14
C VAL A 85 1.16 2.95 1.85
N GLY A 86 1.81 1.81 1.96
CA GLY A 86 1.36 0.69 2.77
C GLY A 86 1.84 0.83 4.21
N LEU A 87 0.95 0.54 5.15
CA LEU A 87 1.21 0.47 6.58
C LEU A 87 0.93 -0.93 7.08
N TRP A 88 1.90 -1.50 7.79
CA TRP A 88 1.84 -2.82 8.40
C TRP A 88 1.02 -2.75 9.70
N VAL A 89 0.05 -3.66 9.89
CA VAL A 89 -0.94 -3.65 10.98
C VAL A 89 -1.01 -5.02 11.68
N ASP A 90 -1.05 -5.06 13.01
CA ASP A 90 -1.11 -6.31 13.79
C ASP A 90 -2.47 -7.03 13.72
N ASP A 91 -3.59 -6.31 13.81
CA ASP A 91 -4.96 -6.82 13.63
C ASP A 91 -5.74 -5.90 12.67
N LEU A 92 -5.73 -6.26 11.39
CA LEU A 92 -6.44 -5.50 10.34
C LEU A 92 -7.98 -5.52 10.52
N PRO A 93 -8.64 -6.64 10.86
CA PRO A 93 -10.06 -6.65 11.19
C PRO A 93 -10.44 -5.66 12.31
N ALA A 94 -9.74 -5.70 13.45
CA ALA A 94 -10.00 -4.80 14.58
C ALA A 94 -9.67 -3.33 14.23
N ALA A 95 -8.64 -3.11 13.39
CA ALA A 95 -8.35 -1.79 12.86
C ALA A 95 -9.49 -1.24 12.00
N VAL A 96 -10.02 -2.04 11.07
CA VAL A 96 -11.12 -1.62 10.19
C VAL A 96 -12.41 -1.33 10.98
N GLU A 97 -12.76 -2.18 11.95
CA GLU A 97 -13.93 -1.93 12.82
C GLU A 97 -13.77 -0.64 13.64
N TRP A 98 -12.65 -0.51 14.37
CA TRP A 98 -12.43 0.63 15.27
C TRP A 98 -12.30 1.96 14.51
N LEU A 99 -11.57 1.97 13.38
CA LEU A 99 -11.43 3.15 12.53
C LEU A 99 -12.76 3.52 11.86
N GLY A 100 -13.53 2.53 11.39
CA GLY A 100 -14.89 2.77 10.88
C GLY A 100 -15.78 3.43 11.92
N ALA A 101 -15.71 2.98 13.18
CA ALA A 101 -16.39 3.60 14.30
C ALA A 101 -15.87 5.00 14.69
N GLN A 102 -14.67 5.41 14.25
CA GLN A 102 -14.18 6.79 14.35
C GLN A 102 -14.60 7.67 13.15
N GLY A 103 -15.30 7.13 12.14
CA GLY A 103 -15.65 7.85 10.92
C GLY A 103 -14.55 7.83 9.84
N MET A 104 -13.67 6.82 9.83
CA MET A 104 -12.70 6.60 8.76
C MET A 104 -13.37 6.18 7.46
N ARG A 105 -13.06 6.89 6.37
CA ARG A 105 -13.52 6.53 5.03
C ARG A 105 -12.60 5.52 4.38
N PHE A 106 -13.04 4.28 4.29
CA PHE A 106 -12.38 3.28 3.45
C PHE A 106 -12.72 3.46 1.97
N ALA A 107 -11.81 3.04 1.09
CA ALA A 107 -12.07 2.91 -0.34
C ALA A 107 -12.82 1.59 -0.63
N PRO A 108 -13.48 1.46 -1.80
CA PRO A 108 -14.24 0.26 -2.14
C PRO A 108 -13.40 -1.03 -2.14
N GLY A 109 -14.07 -2.16 -1.88
CA GLY A 109 -13.50 -3.51 -1.97
C GLY A 109 -13.23 -4.19 -0.62
N GLY A 110 -13.26 -3.46 0.50
CA GLY A 110 -13.09 -4.03 1.84
C GLY A 110 -11.72 -4.71 2.06
N ILE A 111 -11.67 -5.60 3.06
CA ILE A 111 -10.52 -6.49 3.29
C ILE A 111 -10.51 -7.57 2.20
N ARG A 112 -9.38 -7.71 1.51
CA ARG A 112 -9.15 -8.67 0.40
C ARG A 112 -7.67 -9.01 0.28
N LYS A 113 -7.29 -9.92 -0.62
CA LYS A 113 -5.87 -10.20 -0.91
C LYS A 113 -5.23 -9.16 -1.84
N GLY A 114 -4.01 -8.74 -1.49
CA GLY A 114 -3.14 -7.84 -2.26
C GLY A 114 -2.17 -8.59 -3.17
N ALA A 115 -1.31 -7.86 -3.90
CA ALA A 115 -0.34 -8.41 -4.84
C ALA A 115 0.62 -9.42 -4.15
N SER A 116 1.19 -9.01 -3.01
CA SER A 116 2.15 -9.80 -2.22
C SER A 116 1.49 -10.85 -1.30
N GLY A 117 0.19 -11.11 -1.44
CA GLY A 117 -0.52 -12.23 -0.80
C GLY A 117 -1.09 -11.98 0.61
N TYR A 118 -0.87 -10.79 1.18
CA TYR A 118 -1.41 -10.38 2.47
C TYR A 118 -2.86 -9.89 2.35
N ASP A 119 -3.58 -9.85 3.48
CA ASP A 119 -4.90 -9.23 3.53
C ASP A 119 -4.76 -7.71 3.69
N ILE A 120 -5.51 -6.96 2.90
CA ILE A 120 -5.34 -5.52 2.68
C ILE A 120 -6.68 -4.79 2.66
N CYS A 121 -6.71 -3.55 3.13
CA CYS A 121 -7.75 -2.58 2.76
C CYS A 121 -7.13 -1.20 2.51
N PHE A 122 -7.88 -0.28 1.89
CA PHE A 122 -7.40 1.07 1.60
C PHE A 122 -8.23 2.12 2.32
N VAL A 123 -7.57 3.10 2.94
CA VAL A 123 -8.18 4.37 3.36
C VAL A 123 -8.32 5.27 2.14
N HIS A 124 -9.50 5.86 1.96
CA HIS A 124 -9.77 6.73 0.82
C HIS A 124 -9.06 8.10 0.98
N PRO A 125 -8.41 8.64 -0.07
CA PRO A 125 -7.62 9.89 0.04
C PRO A 125 -8.40 11.14 0.44
N LYS A 126 -9.74 11.10 0.41
CA LYS A 126 -10.62 12.23 0.74
C LYS A 126 -11.74 11.78 1.65
N ALA A 127 -11.93 12.45 2.79
CA ALA A 127 -13.13 12.33 3.63
C ALA A 127 -14.43 12.67 2.86
N ASN A 128 -15.58 12.51 3.51
CA ASN A 128 -16.87 13.08 3.12
C ASN A 128 -17.72 13.40 4.37
N GLU A 129 -18.98 13.81 4.19
CA GLU A 129 -19.87 14.21 5.31
C GLU A 129 -20.24 13.03 6.25
N GLU A 130 -20.27 11.81 5.71
CA GLU A 130 -20.58 10.58 6.45
C GLU A 130 -19.35 10.01 7.18
N PHE A 131 -18.19 10.07 6.51
CA PHE A 131 -16.90 9.58 7.00
C PHE A 131 -15.89 10.76 6.99
N PRO A 132 -15.83 11.55 8.08
CA PRO A 132 -15.05 12.79 8.15
C PRO A 132 -13.53 12.62 8.21
N ILE A 133 -13.03 11.38 8.35
CA ILE A 133 -11.58 11.08 8.36
C ILE A 133 -11.20 10.36 7.06
N GLY A 134 -10.08 10.73 6.45
CA GLY A 134 -9.50 10.04 5.30
C GLY A 134 -7.97 10.16 5.26
N GLY A 135 -7.37 9.84 4.11
CA GLY A 135 -5.91 9.86 3.94
C GLY A 135 -5.28 11.23 3.68
N GLU A 136 -6.00 12.34 3.91
CA GLU A 136 -5.53 13.73 3.70
C GLU A 136 -4.80 13.99 2.36
N GLY A 137 -5.35 13.44 1.27
CA GLY A 137 -4.83 13.53 -0.09
C GLY A 137 -3.98 12.33 -0.53
N VAL A 138 -3.55 11.49 0.41
CA VAL A 138 -2.74 10.28 0.17
C VAL A 138 -3.63 9.04 0.14
N LEU A 139 -3.38 8.10 -0.77
CA LEU A 139 -3.95 6.75 -0.70
C LEU A 139 -3.11 5.95 0.30
N ILE A 140 -3.74 5.40 1.33
CA ILE A 140 -3.04 4.64 2.38
C ILE A 140 -3.61 3.22 2.37
N GLU A 141 -2.72 2.23 2.27
CA GLU A 141 -3.07 0.82 2.39
C GLU A 141 -2.78 0.34 3.82
N LEU A 142 -3.68 -0.44 4.39
CA LEU A 142 -3.52 -1.11 5.66
C LEU A 142 -3.36 -2.60 5.36
N VAL A 143 -2.20 -3.16 5.73
CA VAL A 143 -1.78 -4.52 5.39
C VAL A 143 -1.69 -5.35 6.66
N GLN A 144 -2.36 -6.50 6.70
CA GLN A 144 -2.25 -7.46 7.79
C GLN A 144 -0.82 -8.03 7.84
N ALA A 145 -0.11 -7.71 8.92
CA ALA A 145 1.23 -8.21 9.18
C ALA A 145 1.24 -9.73 9.42
N PRO A 146 2.24 -10.47 8.92
CA PRO A 146 2.49 -11.85 9.28
C PRO A 146 3.06 -11.95 10.70
N LEU A 147 3.04 -13.16 11.26
CA LEU A 147 3.38 -13.39 12.66
C LEU A 147 4.82 -12.97 13.02
N ASP A 148 5.78 -13.17 12.12
CA ASP A 148 7.19 -12.78 12.30
C ASP A 148 7.39 -11.26 12.36
N VAL A 149 6.63 -10.49 11.56
CA VAL A 149 6.61 -9.03 11.67
C VAL A 149 5.96 -8.58 12.98
N ILE A 150 4.87 -9.21 13.40
CA ILE A 150 4.19 -8.91 14.67
C ILE A 150 5.11 -9.20 15.86
N GLU A 151 5.77 -10.36 15.87
CA GLU A 151 6.70 -10.78 16.95
C GLU A 151 7.95 -9.87 17.05
N GLU A 152 8.39 -9.22 15.96
CA GLU A 152 9.54 -8.32 15.99
C GLU A 152 9.20 -6.83 16.25
N LEU A 153 7.97 -6.39 15.99
CA LEU A 153 7.60 -4.95 15.95
C LEU A 153 6.46 -4.51 16.89
N ALA A 154 5.69 -5.41 17.50
CA ALA A 154 4.46 -5.05 18.23
C ALA A 154 4.67 -4.57 19.68
#